data_AF-A0A533YAD6-F1
#
_entry.id   AF-A0A533YAD6-F1
#
_cell.length_a   1.000
_cell.length_b   1.000
_cell.length_c   1.000
_cell.angle_alpha   90.00
_cell.angle_beta   90.00
_cell.angle_gamma   90.00
#
_symmetry.space_group_name_H-M   'P 1'
#
loop_
_entity.id
_entity.type
_entity.pdbx_description
1 polymer ?
#
loop_
_entity_poly.entity_id
_entity_poly.type
_entity_poly.pdbx_seq_one_letter_code
_entity_poly.pdbx_strand_id
1 'polypeptide(L)'
;MAQTNSRSSSGSANLPSRRDFLRRAGFTAGGLLTLTAPNLFGKWVDHAVAADQRAYAVGKFALELDGQPAGFVHTVEGGAGVGEVATTMMAQNPYPDKHLANLRYEPITVEFGPGMSKPWYDWISATLNMTFQRRNGAVLSLDFNYTEQSRLNFINALITEITFPALDASSKDAPRMMVKLAPEYTRHQAGSKGVVKGTLSTAKTTIWLPANFRLDIQGLEQATKRVNKIEALTLKFKTQSDQVGKFRETQKEPVVIEIPNLIITIPEIDAGPFYQWHEDFVIKGNNGPDRERPGVLKWLAPDLNTVLGSLQFFNLGIFKIAPEKLEAGADTIRRVKVEMYCERISAAFPGFV
;
A
#
# COMPACT_ATOMS: atom_id res chain seq x y z
N MET A 1 73.58 -35.82 -18.17
CA MET A 1 72.56 -34.78 -17.90
C MET A 1 71.23 -35.30 -18.40
N ALA A 2 70.43 -35.87 -17.50
CA ALA A 2 69.15 -36.49 -17.83
C ALA A 2 68.15 -36.20 -16.69
N GLN A 3 66.94 -35.86 -17.11
CA GLN A 3 65.73 -35.63 -16.31
C GLN A 3 65.36 -36.87 -15.49
N THR A 4 64.73 -36.70 -14.32
CA THR A 4 63.32 -37.06 -14.04
C THR A 4 63.01 -37.23 -12.55
N ASN A 5 61.86 -36.67 -12.17
CA ASN A 5 60.85 -37.16 -11.22
C ASN A 5 61.19 -37.35 -9.74
N SER A 6 60.69 -36.42 -8.91
CA SER A 6 60.04 -36.77 -7.65
C SER A 6 58.51 -36.59 -7.78
N ARG A 7 57.77 -37.64 -7.41
CA ARG A 7 56.31 -37.74 -7.39
C ARG A 7 55.80 -37.61 -5.95
N SER A 8 54.62 -37.02 -5.81
CA SER A 8 53.61 -37.17 -4.73
C SER A 8 53.95 -36.53 -3.37
N SER A 9 53.02 -35.90 -2.63
CA SER A 9 51.58 -36.12 -2.58
C SER A 9 50.79 -34.85 -2.16
N SER A 10 49.74 -34.60 -2.94
CA SER A 10 48.42 -34.06 -2.60
C SER A 10 48.14 -33.55 -1.18
N GLY A 11 47.84 -32.25 -1.09
CA GLY A 11 47.04 -31.64 -0.03
C GLY A 11 46.13 -30.58 -0.61
N SER A 12 44.87 -30.95 -0.85
CA SER A 12 43.78 -30.09 -1.33
C SER A 12 43.55 -28.90 -0.40
N ALA A 13 43.90 -27.68 -0.83
CA ALA A 13 43.41 -26.46 -0.21
C ALA A 13 41.97 -26.20 -0.65
N ASN A 14 41.01 -26.73 0.11
CA ASN A 14 39.61 -26.32 -0.01
C ASN A 14 39.49 -24.85 0.41
N LEU A 15 39.17 -23.98 -0.54
CA LEU A 15 38.75 -22.61 -0.26
C LEU A 15 37.45 -22.66 0.57
N PRO A 16 37.35 -21.87 1.66
CA PRO A 16 36.19 -21.92 2.55
C PRO A 16 34.93 -21.48 1.81
N SER A 17 33.84 -22.25 1.96
CA SER A 17 32.54 -21.92 1.37
C SER A 17 31.88 -20.76 2.12
N ARG A 18 30.98 -20.04 1.44
CA ARG A 18 30.23 -18.88 1.99
C ARG A 18 29.48 -19.15 3.30
N ARG A 19 29.28 -20.40 3.71
CA ARG A 19 28.70 -20.78 5.01
C ARG A 19 29.64 -20.57 6.20
N ASP A 20 30.96 -20.63 6.02
CA ASP A 20 31.93 -20.42 7.11
C ASP A 20 32.21 -18.94 7.38
N PHE A 21 32.02 -18.08 6.37
CA PHE A 21 32.18 -16.63 6.51
C PHE A 21 31.07 -16.00 7.38
N LEU A 22 29.83 -16.53 7.29
CA LEU A 22 28.69 -16.05 8.09
C LEU A 22 28.69 -16.54 9.54
N ARG A 23 29.55 -17.51 9.90
CA ARG A 23 29.72 -17.96 11.29
C ARG A 23 30.79 -17.18 12.07
N ARG A 24 31.66 -16.40 11.40
CA ARG A 24 32.78 -15.68 12.04
C ARG A 24 32.64 -14.16 12.09
N ALA A 25 31.59 -13.57 11.52
CA ALA A 25 31.42 -12.12 11.42
C ALA A 25 30.18 -11.56 12.15
N GLY A 26 29.75 -12.18 13.25
CA GLY A 26 28.55 -11.77 14.02
C GLY A 26 28.82 -11.31 15.46
N PHE A 27 30.07 -11.22 15.89
CA PHE A 27 30.46 -10.67 17.19
C PHE A 27 31.69 -9.80 17.00
N THR A 28 31.51 -8.50 16.73
CA THR A 28 32.30 -7.38 17.27
C THR A 28 32.03 -6.08 16.50
N ALA A 29 31.07 -5.28 16.99
CA ALA A 29 31.16 -3.83 16.94
C ALA A 29 30.26 -3.24 18.03
N GLY A 30 30.82 -3.08 19.23
CA GLY A 30 30.17 -2.45 20.39
C GLY A 30 30.61 -3.11 21.69
N GLY A 31 31.85 -2.85 22.11
CA GLY A 31 32.48 -3.51 23.25
C GLY A 31 31.80 -3.22 24.59
N LEU A 32 31.58 -4.28 25.36
CA LEU A 32 31.23 -4.21 26.78
C LEU A 32 32.50 -4.53 27.59
N LEU A 33 33.14 -3.49 28.15
CA LEU A 33 34.10 -3.67 29.24
C LEU A 33 33.33 -4.25 30.43
N THR A 34 33.62 -5.50 30.80
CA THR A 34 33.02 -6.17 31.96
C THR A 34 33.65 -5.62 33.24
N LEU A 35 33.11 -4.52 33.76
CA LEU A 35 33.28 -4.15 35.17
C LEU A 35 32.20 -4.87 35.97
N THR A 36 32.66 -5.66 36.93
CA THR A 36 31.87 -6.48 37.85
C THR A 36 30.89 -5.63 38.65
N ALA A 37 29.59 -5.77 38.37
CA ALA A 37 28.50 -5.36 39.26
C ALA A 37 27.39 -6.42 39.20
N PRO A 38 27.01 -7.06 40.33
CA PRO A 38 25.94 -8.04 40.35
C PRO A 38 24.55 -7.35 40.36
N ASN A 39 23.59 -7.95 39.65
CA ASN A 39 22.13 -7.80 39.84
C ASN A 39 21.40 -6.51 39.43
N LEU A 40 21.55 -6.02 38.18
CA LEU A 40 20.63 -4.98 37.65
C LEU A 40 19.97 -5.28 36.29
N PHE A 41 20.26 -6.41 35.64
CA PHE A 41 19.76 -6.72 34.28
C PHE A 41 18.75 -7.88 34.18
N GLY A 42 18.26 -8.41 35.30
CA GLY A 42 17.39 -9.60 35.32
C GLY A 42 16.00 -9.45 34.68
N LYS A 43 15.56 -8.25 34.27
CA LYS A 43 14.24 -8.03 33.63
C LYS A 43 14.29 -7.69 32.14
N TRP A 44 15.48 -7.37 31.62
CA TRP A 44 15.65 -6.97 30.20
C TRP A 44 16.00 -8.15 29.30
N VAL A 45 16.54 -9.23 29.86
CA VAL A 45 16.93 -10.44 29.11
C VAL A 45 15.71 -11.34 28.81
N ASP A 46 14.69 -11.34 29.66
CA ASP A 46 13.47 -12.16 29.44
C ASP A 46 12.66 -11.72 28.21
N HIS A 47 12.66 -10.42 27.88
CA HIS A 47 12.00 -9.90 26.68
C HIS A 47 12.77 -10.22 25.38
N ALA A 48 14.10 -10.34 25.46
CA ALA A 48 14.94 -10.65 24.30
C ALA A 48 14.94 -12.16 23.97
N VAL A 49 14.91 -13.04 24.99
CA VAL A 49 14.88 -14.50 24.77
C VAL A 49 13.50 -14.99 24.31
N ALA A 50 12.40 -14.31 24.69
CA ALA A 50 11.07 -14.60 24.17
C ALA A 50 10.88 -14.22 22.68
N ALA A 51 11.72 -13.31 22.16
CA ALA A 51 11.71 -12.90 20.75
C ALA A 51 12.40 -13.92 19.83
N ASP A 52 13.34 -14.72 20.35
CA ASP A 52 14.20 -15.62 19.57
C ASP A 52 13.53 -16.96 19.21
N GLN A 53 12.49 -17.39 19.96
CA GLN A 53 11.85 -18.70 19.74
C GLN A 53 10.55 -18.68 18.91
N ARG A 54 10.11 -17.53 18.39
CA ARG A 54 8.86 -17.42 17.59
C ARG A 54 8.98 -16.67 16.26
N ALA A 55 10.19 -16.36 15.83
CA ALA A 55 10.42 -15.53 14.66
C ALA A 55 10.41 -16.34 13.35
N TYR A 56 9.22 -16.73 12.88
CA TYR A 56 8.78 -16.71 11.47
C TYR A 56 7.49 -17.56 11.30
N ALA A 57 6.36 -17.05 11.80
CA ALA A 57 5.09 -17.38 11.18
C ALA A 57 4.77 -16.23 10.22
N VAL A 58 4.44 -16.55 8.97
CA VAL A 58 3.82 -15.57 8.04
C VAL A 58 2.58 -15.04 8.75
N GLY A 59 2.68 -13.82 9.29
CA GLY A 59 1.64 -13.25 10.14
C GLY A 59 0.33 -13.13 9.35
N LYS A 60 -0.75 -13.69 9.88
CA LYS A 60 -2.09 -13.40 9.37
C LYS A 60 -2.57 -12.15 10.09
N PHE A 61 -3.13 -11.20 9.34
CA PHE A 61 -3.60 -9.94 9.91
C PHE A 61 -5.10 -9.79 9.71
N ALA A 62 -5.76 -9.25 10.72
CA ALA A 62 -7.15 -8.83 10.62
C ALA A 62 -7.29 -7.38 11.04
N LEU A 63 -8.33 -6.74 10.54
CA LEU A 63 -8.70 -5.38 10.89
C LEU A 63 -10.01 -5.40 11.69
N GLU A 64 -10.07 -4.57 12.71
CA GLU A 64 -11.27 -4.23 13.47
C GLU A 64 -11.53 -2.73 13.30
N LEU A 65 -12.79 -2.36 13.06
CA LEU A 65 -13.23 -0.98 12.90
C LEU A 65 -14.39 -0.72 13.88
N ASP A 66 -14.24 0.30 14.72
CA ASP A 66 -15.19 0.69 15.76
C ASP A 66 -15.67 -0.50 16.64
N GLY A 67 -14.73 -1.40 16.98
CA GLY A 67 -15.01 -2.58 17.80
C GLY A 67 -15.66 -3.76 17.06
N GLN A 68 -15.88 -3.65 15.75
CA GLN A 68 -16.44 -4.71 14.91
C GLN A 68 -15.39 -5.29 13.95
N PRO A 69 -15.42 -6.61 13.66
CA PRO A 69 -14.53 -7.21 12.66
C PRO A 69 -14.72 -6.55 11.28
N ALA A 70 -13.63 -6.01 10.72
CA ALA A 70 -13.65 -5.36 9.42
C ALA A 70 -13.17 -6.28 8.28
N GLY A 71 -12.40 -7.33 8.57
CA GLY A 71 -11.98 -8.33 7.59
C GLY A 71 -10.50 -8.74 7.74
N PHE A 72 -10.06 -9.67 6.89
CA PHE A 72 -8.65 -10.06 6.82
C PHE A 72 -7.89 -9.19 5.82
N VAL A 73 -6.63 -8.91 6.14
CA VAL A 73 -5.76 -8.08 5.31
C VAL A 73 -4.48 -8.83 4.98
N HIS A 74 -3.87 -8.49 3.84
CA HIS A 74 -2.68 -9.18 3.33
C HIS A 74 -1.41 -8.66 3.99
N THR A 75 -1.27 -7.35 4.08
CA THR A 75 -0.11 -6.70 4.69
C THR A 75 -0.56 -5.52 5.53
N VAL A 76 0.19 -5.28 6.61
CA VAL A 76 0.06 -4.08 7.43
C VAL A 76 1.45 -3.57 7.78
N GLU A 77 1.65 -2.26 7.64
CA GLU A 77 2.90 -1.58 7.97
C GLU A 77 2.63 -0.27 8.70
N GLY A 78 3.54 0.14 9.58
CA GLY A 78 3.53 1.46 10.22
C GLY A 78 2.73 1.50 11.53
N GLY A 79 2.29 2.71 11.91
CA GLY A 79 1.61 2.95 13.18
C GLY A 79 2.54 3.04 14.40
N ALA A 80 3.85 3.09 14.22
CA ALA A 80 4.80 3.28 15.32
C ALA A 80 4.74 4.71 15.87
N GLY A 81 4.91 4.84 17.19
CA GLY A 81 5.15 6.12 17.84
C GLY A 81 6.61 6.53 17.67
N VAL A 82 6.86 7.66 17.03
CA VAL A 82 8.19 8.19 16.71
C VAL A 82 8.42 9.47 17.49
N GLY A 83 9.46 9.46 18.33
CA GLY A 83 9.95 10.65 19.00
C GLY A 83 10.84 11.49 18.07
N GLU A 84 10.52 12.77 17.92
CA GLU A 84 11.36 13.72 17.18
C GLU A 84 12.49 14.21 18.08
N VAL A 85 13.73 14.05 17.62
CA VAL A 85 14.93 14.42 18.38
C VAL A 85 15.34 15.85 18.02
N ALA A 86 15.21 16.77 18.96
CA ALA A 86 15.77 18.11 18.85
C ALA A 86 17.22 18.13 19.38
N THR A 87 18.04 18.98 18.77
CA THR A 87 19.43 19.18 19.15
C THR A 87 19.65 20.64 19.56
N THR A 88 20.21 20.85 20.73
CA THR A 88 20.58 22.17 21.25
C THR A 88 22.09 22.24 21.41
N MET A 89 22.71 23.28 20.84
CA MET A 89 24.13 23.57 21.02
C MET A 89 24.30 24.53 22.18
N MET A 90 25.16 24.21 23.14
CA MET A 90 25.50 25.12 24.25
C MET A 90 26.91 25.67 24.06
N ALA A 91 27.09 26.97 24.28
CA ALA A 91 28.35 27.68 24.01
C ALA A 91 29.57 27.14 24.82
N GLN A 92 29.32 26.42 25.91
CA GLN A 92 30.34 25.89 26.82
C GLN A 92 30.53 24.36 26.74
N ASN A 93 29.72 23.67 25.94
CA ASN A 93 29.82 22.23 25.74
C ASN A 93 30.18 21.94 24.26
N PRO A 94 31.32 21.29 23.96
CA PRO A 94 31.65 20.94 22.58
C PRO A 94 30.73 19.87 21.98
N TYR A 95 29.87 19.24 22.78
CA TYR A 95 28.93 18.22 22.34
C TYR A 95 27.47 18.74 22.31
N PRO A 96 26.68 18.38 21.27
CA PRO A 96 25.26 18.70 21.19
C PRO A 96 24.42 17.97 22.24
N ASP A 97 23.51 18.69 22.90
CA ASP A 97 22.49 18.08 23.75
C ASP A 97 21.28 17.66 22.91
N LYS A 98 20.94 16.38 22.96
CA LYS A 98 19.79 15.81 22.25
C LYS A 98 18.66 15.50 23.23
N HIS A 99 17.44 15.93 22.89
CA HIS A 99 16.25 15.63 23.69
C HIS A 99 15.04 15.37 22.77
N LEU A 100 14.03 14.68 23.29
CA LEU A 100 12.78 14.45 22.57
C LEU A 100 11.92 15.71 22.60
N ALA A 101 11.65 16.29 21.45
CA ALA A 101 10.82 17.49 21.32
C ALA A 101 9.34 17.16 21.14
N ASN A 102 9.04 16.18 20.29
CA ASN A 102 7.67 15.83 19.94
C ASN A 102 7.46 14.32 19.78
N LEU A 103 6.21 13.87 19.83
CA LEU A 103 5.78 12.51 19.52
C LEU A 103 4.82 12.56 18.35
N ARG A 104 5.13 11.84 17.28
CA ARG A 104 4.22 11.63 16.14
C ARG A 104 3.98 10.15 15.92
N TYR A 105 2.87 9.81 15.30
CA TYR A 105 2.56 8.44 14.92
C TYR A 105 2.66 8.28 13.42
N GLU A 106 3.33 7.23 12.98
CA GLU A 106 3.45 6.91 11.56
C GLU A 106 2.10 6.48 10.98
N PRO A 107 1.83 6.78 9.70
CA PRO A 107 0.66 6.25 9.03
C PRO A 107 0.67 4.71 9.04
N ILE A 108 -0.51 4.11 9.09
CA ILE A 108 -0.70 2.67 8.96
C ILE A 108 -1.09 2.39 7.51
N THR A 109 -0.28 1.61 6.79
CA THR A 109 -0.60 1.14 5.44
C THR A 109 -1.23 -0.23 5.54
N VAL A 110 -2.41 -0.40 4.92
CA VAL A 110 -3.17 -1.66 4.91
C VAL A 110 -3.41 -2.08 3.48
N GLU A 111 -3.03 -3.31 3.13
CA GLU A 111 -3.28 -3.92 1.83
C GLU A 111 -4.32 -5.03 1.98
N PHE A 112 -5.39 -4.98 1.19
CA PHE A 112 -6.53 -5.88 1.33
C PHE A 112 -7.13 -6.29 -0.02
N GLY A 113 -7.81 -7.44 -0.01
CA GLY A 113 -8.56 -7.97 -1.14
C GLY A 113 -10.07 -7.74 -1.01
N PRO A 114 -10.89 -8.54 -1.70
CA PRO A 114 -12.34 -8.54 -1.49
C PRO A 114 -12.71 -9.15 -0.12
N GLY A 115 -13.95 -8.94 0.34
CA GLY A 115 -14.48 -9.54 1.57
C GLY A 115 -14.24 -8.72 2.84
N MET A 116 -13.98 -7.42 2.69
CA MET A 116 -13.99 -6.50 3.82
C MET A 116 -15.44 -6.12 4.17
N SER A 117 -15.67 -5.76 5.42
CA SER A 117 -16.98 -5.37 5.94
C SER A 117 -17.53 -4.13 5.20
N LYS A 118 -18.86 -4.03 5.12
CA LYS A 118 -19.53 -2.86 4.56
C LYS A 118 -19.06 -1.52 5.20
N PRO A 119 -18.91 -1.39 6.52
CA PRO A 119 -18.40 -0.16 7.14
C PRO A 119 -17.02 0.28 6.63
N TRP A 120 -16.13 -0.67 6.29
CA TRP A 120 -14.83 -0.36 5.71
C TRP A 120 -14.96 0.28 4.31
N TYR A 121 -15.75 -0.34 3.43
CA TYR A 121 -16.01 0.22 2.09
C TYR A 121 -16.78 1.53 2.13
N ASP A 122 -17.75 1.66 3.04
CA ASP A 122 -18.49 2.92 3.25
C ASP A 122 -17.54 4.06 3.67
N TRP A 123 -16.52 3.78 4.49
CA TRP A 123 -15.52 4.76 4.90
C TRP A 123 -14.65 5.23 3.73
N ILE A 124 -14.23 4.30 2.85
CA ILE A 124 -13.50 4.61 1.61
C ILE A 124 -14.38 5.49 0.69
N SER A 125 -15.63 5.08 0.45
CA SER A 125 -16.57 5.85 -0.38
C SER A 125 -16.84 7.25 0.20
N ALA A 126 -17.02 7.37 1.52
CA ALA A 126 -17.23 8.66 2.19
C ALA A 126 -16.02 9.59 2.01
N THR A 127 -14.80 9.05 2.13
CA THR A 127 -13.56 9.80 1.93
C THR A 127 -13.44 10.32 0.50
N LEU A 128 -13.74 9.49 -0.51
CA LEU A 128 -13.74 9.90 -1.92
C LEU A 128 -14.80 10.97 -2.23
N ASN A 129 -15.92 10.94 -1.50
CA ASN A 129 -16.98 11.96 -1.58
C ASN A 129 -16.71 13.19 -0.70
N MET A 130 -15.46 13.39 -0.24
CA MET A 130 -15.04 14.51 0.63
C MET A 130 -15.80 14.59 1.96
N THR A 131 -16.39 13.49 2.39
CA THR A 131 -17.05 13.35 3.70
C THR A 131 -16.11 12.63 4.64
N PHE A 132 -15.13 13.36 5.16
CA PHE A 132 -14.08 12.78 6.00
C PHE A 132 -14.64 12.36 7.36
N GLN A 133 -14.43 11.08 7.70
CA GLN A 133 -14.85 10.48 8.96
C GLN A 133 -13.62 9.98 9.71
N ARG A 134 -13.54 10.31 11.00
CA ARG A 134 -12.55 9.71 11.91
C ARG A 134 -13.10 8.38 12.42
N ARG A 135 -12.27 7.35 12.41
CA ARG A 135 -12.64 6.01 12.88
C ARG A 135 -11.63 5.49 13.88
N ASN A 136 -12.12 4.69 14.82
CA ASN A 136 -11.28 3.95 15.75
C ASN A 136 -11.17 2.51 15.27
N GLY A 137 -10.12 1.81 15.69
CA GLY A 137 -10.00 0.40 15.36
C GLY A 137 -8.70 -0.21 15.81
N ALA A 138 -8.46 -1.42 15.31
CA ALA A 138 -7.24 -2.13 15.62
C ALA A 138 -6.77 -3.00 14.46
N VAL A 139 -5.46 -3.13 14.35
CA VAL A 139 -4.80 -4.16 13.56
C VAL A 139 -4.47 -5.31 14.49
N LEU A 140 -4.94 -6.50 14.15
CA LEU A 140 -4.76 -7.73 14.92
C LEU A 140 -3.70 -8.58 14.24
N SER A 141 -2.66 -8.94 14.99
CA SER A 141 -1.64 -9.91 14.56
C SER A 141 -2.02 -11.28 15.06
N LEU A 142 -2.20 -12.22 14.14
CA LEU A 142 -2.71 -13.56 14.42
C LEU A 142 -1.65 -14.63 14.19
N ASP A 143 -1.79 -15.75 14.90
CA ASP A 143 -1.03 -16.96 14.63
C ASP A 143 -1.64 -17.82 13.50
N PHE A 144 -1.05 -18.99 13.26
CA PHE A 144 -1.52 -19.93 12.24
C PHE A 144 -2.98 -20.37 12.44
N ASN A 145 -3.42 -20.46 13.69
CA ASN A 145 -4.76 -20.88 14.11
C ASN A 145 -5.75 -19.70 14.19
N TYR A 146 -5.38 -18.52 13.67
CA TYR A 146 -6.18 -17.29 13.76
C TYR A 146 -6.40 -16.80 15.20
N THR A 147 -5.51 -17.16 16.12
CA THR A 147 -5.57 -16.66 17.49
C THR A 147 -4.84 -15.33 17.59
N GLU A 148 -5.47 -14.34 18.22
CA GLU A 148 -4.92 -13.00 18.38
C GLU A 148 -3.71 -13.03 19.34
N GLN A 149 -2.53 -12.70 18.81
CA GLN A 149 -1.29 -12.66 19.59
C GLN A 149 -0.99 -11.26 20.13
N SER A 150 -1.22 -10.23 19.32
CA SER A 150 -1.08 -8.82 19.67
C SER A 150 -2.05 -7.95 18.86
N ARG A 151 -2.32 -6.75 19.35
CA ARG A 151 -3.08 -5.73 18.63
C ARG A 151 -2.42 -4.37 18.68
N LEU A 152 -2.55 -3.62 17.59
CA LEU A 152 -2.21 -2.21 17.49
C LEU A 152 -3.52 -1.44 17.34
N ASN A 153 -3.95 -0.77 18.41
CA ASN A 153 -5.11 0.11 18.34
C ASN A 153 -4.72 1.42 17.69
N PHE A 154 -5.58 1.91 16.80
CA PHE A 154 -5.50 3.26 16.22
C PHE A 154 -6.73 4.05 16.62
N ILE A 155 -6.52 5.33 16.96
CA ILE A 155 -7.57 6.21 17.45
C ILE A 155 -7.68 7.42 16.54
N ASN A 156 -8.92 7.81 16.26
CA ASN A 156 -9.30 8.95 15.42
C ASN A 156 -8.55 8.96 14.08
N ALA A 157 -8.42 7.80 13.45
CA ALA A 157 -7.72 7.68 12.19
C ALA A 157 -8.54 8.29 11.05
N LEU A 158 -7.83 8.96 10.14
CA LEU A 158 -8.34 9.43 8.85
C LEU A 158 -7.71 8.61 7.72
N ILE A 159 -8.44 8.36 6.64
CA ILE A 159 -7.86 7.85 5.40
C ILE A 159 -7.11 9.00 4.71
N THR A 160 -5.81 8.81 4.46
CA THR A 160 -4.96 9.81 3.79
C THR A 160 -4.47 9.37 2.42
N GLU A 161 -4.59 8.09 2.08
CA GLU A 161 -4.27 7.58 0.75
C GLU A 161 -5.17 6.41 0.41
N ILE A 162 -5.69 6.37 -0.82
CA ILE A 162 -6.44 5.23 -1.37
C ILE A 162 -5.79 4.88 -2.70
N THR A 163 -5.33 3.65 -2.82
CA THR A 163 -4.73 3.11 -4.04
C THR A 163 -5.58 1.96 -4.57
N PHE A 164 -6.08 2.14 -5.78
CA PHE A 164 -6.70 1.08 -6.58
C PHE A 164 -5.63 0.42 -7.46
N PRO A 165 -5.62 -0.92 -7.57
CA PRO A 165 -4.60 -1.63 -8.32
C PRO A 165 -4.66 -1.30 -9.81
N ALA A 166 -3.52 -1.47 -10.48
CA ALA A 166 -3.48 -1.52 -11.93
C ALA A 166 -4.33 -2.70 -12.42
N LEU A 167 -4.99 -2.53 -13.56
CA LEU A 167 -5.80 -3.55 -14.20
C LEU A 167 -5.16 -3.90 -15.53
N ASP A 168 -5.04 -5.19 -15.81
CA ASP A 168 -4.39 -5.70 -17.01
C ASP A 168 -5.11 -6.97 -17.44
N ALA A 169 -5.63 -6.96 -18.67
CA ALA A 169 -6.35 -8.08 -19.28
C ALA A 169 -5.49 -9.35 -19.42
N SER A 170 -4.15 -9.22 -19.35
CA SER A 170 -3.19 -10.33 -19.42
C SER A 170 -2.68 -10.78 -18.04
N SER A 171 -2.89 -9.99 -16.99
CA SER A 171 -2.39 -10.33 -15.65
C SER A 171 -3.22 -11.43 -14.99
N LYS A 172 -2.53 -12.28 -14.23
CA LYS A 172 -3.10 -13.33 -13.40
C LYS A 172 -2.88 -13.07 -11.91
N ASP A 173 -2.25 -11.95 -11.57
CA ASP A 173 -1.92 -11.61 -10.19
C ASP A 173 -3.18 -11.13 -9.46
N ALA A 174 -3.35 -11.58 -8.22
CA ALA A 174 -4.51 -11.18 -7.43
C ALA A 174 -4.48 -9.66 -7.19
N PRO A 175 -5.52 -8.91 -7.61
CA PRO A 175 -5.57 -7.48 -7.41
C PRO A 175 -5.75 -7.17 -5.92
N ARG A 176 -5.10 -6.11 -5.45
CA ARG A 176 -5.15 -5.68 -4.05
C ARG A 176 -5.32 -4.17 -3.98
N MET A 177 -6.17 -3.71 -3.07
CA MET A 177 -6.29 -2.30 -2.75
C MET A 177 -5.38 -1.97 -1.58
N MET A 178 -4.93 -0.73 -1.53
CA MET A 178 -4.14 -0.22 -0.42
C MET A 178 -4.77 1.06 0.13
N VAL A 179 -4.83 1.16 1.45
CA VAL A 179 -5.29 2.35 2.16
C VAL A 179 -4.25 2.76 3.19
N LYS A 180 -3.90 4.05 3.25
CA LYS A 180 -3.11 4.60 4.35
C LYS A 180 -4.00 5.35 5.33
N LEU A 181 -3.86 5.00 6.60
CA LEU A 181 -4.54 5.58 7.73
C LEU A 181 -3.58 6.49 8.49
N ALA A 182 -3.99 7.72 8.77
CA ALA A 182 -3.27 8.63 9.66
C ALA A 182 -4.00 8.70 11.01
N PRO A 183 -3.57 7.91 12.02
CA PRO A 183 -4.09 8.02 13.38
C PRO A 183 -3.64 9.30 14.07
N GLU A 184 -4.39 9.73 15.08
CA GLU A 184 -3.93 10.73 16.05
C GLU A 184 -2.94 10.10 17.04
N TYR A 185 -3.23 8.88 17.50
CA TYR A 185 -2.29 8.06 18.24
C TYR A 185 -2.55 6.57 18.07
N THR A 186 -1.55 5.76 18.41
CA THR A 186 -1.65 4.31 18.43
C THR A 186 -1.26 3.73 19.79
N ARG A 187 -1.73 2.51 20.08
CA ARG A 187 -1.38 1.79 21.30
C ARG A 187 -1.24 0.30 21.04
N HIS A 188 -0.04 -0.22 21.25
CA HIS A 188 0.21 -1.67 21.28
C HIS A 188 -0.38 -2.28 22.55
N GLN A 189 -1.04 -3.42 22.41
CA GLN A 189 -1.56 -4.22 23.51
C GLN A 189 -1.32 -5.71 23.24
N ALA A 190 -1.24 -6.49 24.32
CA ALA A 190 -1.30 -7.94 24.21
C ALA A 190 -2.64 -8.34 23.60
N GLY A 191 -2.62 -9.33 22.71
CA GLY A 191 -3.85 -9.84 22.10
C GLY A 191 -4.72 -10.53 23.13
N SER A 192 -6.03 -10.60 22.87
CA SER A 192 -6.99 -11.26 23.76
C SER A 192 -6.76 -12.77 23.93
N LYS A 193 -5.89 -13.37 23.11
CA LYS A 193 -5.73 -14.83 22.94
C LYS A 193 -7.02 -15.53 22.48
N GLY A 194 -8.02 -14.76 22.05
CA GLY A 194 -9.22 -15.28 21.40
C GLY A 194 -8.95 -15.67 19.95
N VAL A 195 -9.70 -16.66 19.46
CA VAL A 195 -9.72 -16.99 18.03
C VAL A 195 -10.52 -15.93 17.31
N VAL A 196 -9.87 -15.22 16.38
CA VAL A 196 -10.53 -14.25 15.51
C VAL A 196 -11.26 -15.02 14.43
N LYS A 197 -12.57 -15.16 14.63
CA LYS A 197 -13.48 -15.57 13.56
C LYS A 197 -13.62 -14.37 12.65
N GLY A 198 -12.92 -14.36 11.53
CA GLY A 198 -13.19 -13.33 10.52
C GLY A 198 -14.61 -13.48 10.00
N THR A 199 -15.12 -12.43 9.38
CA THR A 199 -16.15 -12.54 8.34
C THR A 199 -15.59 -13.30 7.13
N LEU A 200 -15.19 -14.56 7.34
CA LEU A 200 -15.26 -15.55 6.28
C LEU A 200 -16.74 -15.79 6.11
N SER A 201 -17.37 -14.91 5.32
CA SER A 201 -18.67 -15.19 4.76
C SER A 201 -18.65 -16.64 4.28
N THR A 202 -19.51 -17.47 4.88
CA THR A 202 -19.85 -18.80 4.35
C THR A 202 -20.49 -18.70 2.96
N ALA A 203 -20.76 -17.49 2.46
CA ALA A 203 -21.04 -17.24 1.05
C ALA A 203 -19.73 -17.14 0.25
N LYS A 204 -19.62 -18.02 -0.75
CA LYS A 204 -18.80 -17.95 -1.96
C LYS A 204 -17.80 -16.79 -1.96
N THR A 205 -16.55 -17.06 -1.59
CA THR A 205 -15.43 -16.11 -1.65
C THR A 205 -15.51 -15.31 -2.95
N THR A 206 -15.69 -13.99 -2.85
CA THR A 206 -15.73 -13.11 -4.01
C THR A 206 -14.40 -13.22 -4.75
N ILE A 207 -14.44 -13.77 -5.96
CA ILE A 207 -13.28 -13.88 -6.84
C ILE A 207 -13.15 -12.56 -7.57
N TRP A 208 -12.08 -11.83 -7.30
CA TRP A 208 -11.72 -10.59 -7.99
C TRP A 208 -10.48 -10.84 -8.85
N LEU A 209 -10.58 -10.53 -10.15
CA LEU A 209 -9.51 -10.70 -11.13
C LEU A 209 -9.12 -9.35 -11.73
N PRO A 210 -7.83 -9.12 -12.04
CA PRO A 210 -7.37 -7.85 -12.59
C PRO A 210 -7.81 -7.67 -14.05
N ALA A 211 -8.12 -8.76 -14.75
CA ALA A 211 -8.54 -8.78 -16.14
C ALA A 211 -10.05 -8.52 -16.34
N ASN A 212 -10.85 -8.68 -15.28
CA ASN A 212 -12.30 -8.57 -15.37
C ASN A 212 -12.74 -7.15 -15.06
N PHE A 213 -12.58 -6.26 -16.03
CA PHE A 213 -13.00 -4.88 -15.91
C PHE A 213 -13.65 -4.37 -17.18
N ARG A 214 -14.41 -3.28 -17.05
CA ARG A 214 -15.00 -2.54 -18.16
C ARG A 214 -14.86 -1.05 -17.90
N LEU A 215 -14.32 -0.33 -18.88
CA LEU A 215 -14.26 1.13 -18.87
C LEU A 215 -15.24 1.65 -19.91
N ASP A 216 -16.10 2.57 -19.51
CA ASP A 216 -17.00 3.31 -20.38
C ASP A 216 -16.65 4.80 -20.24
N ILE A 217 -16.33 5.49 -21.33
CA ILE A 217 -16.15 6.95 -21.36
C ILE A 217 -17.20 7.52 -22.31
N GLN A 218 -17.90 8.59 -21.89
CA GLN A 218 -19.00 9.16 -22.66
C GLN A 218 -18.60 9.48 -24.10
N GLY A 219 -19.33 8.88 -25.06
CA GLY A 219 -19.10 9.06 -26.50
C GLY A 219 -17.84 8.40 -27.04
N LEU A 220 -17.21 7.50 -26.27
CA LEU A 220 -16.04 6.68 -26.64
C LEU A 220 -16.25 5.21 -26.31
N GLU A 221 -17.51 4.78 -26.09
CA GLU A 221 -17.86 3.43 -25.59
C GLU A 221 -17.35 2.32 -26.51
N GLN A 222 -17.30 2.55 -27.83
CA GLN A 222 -16.72 1.57 -28.76
C GLN A 222 -15.19 1.49 -28.63
N ALA A 223 -14.53 2.62 -28.43
CA ALA A 223 -13.07 2.70 -28.31
C ALA A 223 -12.57 2.14 -26.97
N THR A 224 -13.41 2.13 -25.94
CA THR A 224 -13.05 1.59 -24.62
C THR A 224 -13.35 0.09 -24.45
N LYS A 225 -13.96 -0.58 -25.45
CA LYS A 225 -14.28 -2.02 -25.36
C LYS A 225 -13.07 -2.94 -25.19
N ARG A 226 -11.92 -2.54 -25.75
CA ARG A 226 -10.69 -3.36 -25.77
C ARG A 226 -9.55 -2.72 -25.00
N VAL A 227 -9.86 -1.96 -23.95
CA VAL A 227 -8.83 -1.45 -23.03
C VAL A 227 -8.06 -2.64 -22.47
N ASN A 228 -6.75 -2.65 -22.74
CA ASN A 228 -5.86 -3.73 -22.33
C ASN A 228 -5.37 -3.53 -20.90
N LYS A 229 -5.02 -2.28 -20.57
CA LYS A 229 -4.42 -1.93 -19.29
C LYS A 229 -4.96 -0.60 -18.79
N ILE A 230 -5.12 -0.50 -17.47
CA ILE A 230 -5.34 0.74 -16.73
C ILE A 230 -4.27 0.80 -15.66
N GLU A 231 -3.52 1.89 -15.59
CA GLU A 231 -2.49 2.05 -14.54
C GLU A 231 -3.14 2.20 -13.15
N ALA A 232 -2.38 1.95 -12.08
CA ALA A 232 -2.87 2.09 -10.72
C ALA A 232 -3.28 3.54 -10.42
N LEU A 233 -4.36 3.71 -9.65
CA LEU A 233 -4.90 5.02 -9.29
C LEU A 233 -4.66 5.25 -7.80
N THR A 234 -3.81 6.22 -7.46
CA THR A 234 -3.50 6.61 -6.07
C THR A 234 -4.02 8.01 -5.79
N LEU A 235 -5.05 8.11 -4.95
CA LEU A 235 -5.55 9.37 -4.42
C LEU A 235 -4.87 9.67 -3.09
N LYS A 236 -4.45 10.93 -2.89
CA LYS A 236 -3.83 11.37 -1.64
C LYS A 236 -4.60 12.54 -1.03
N PHE A 237 -4.81 12.47 0.27
CA PHE A 237 -5.44 13.50 1.09
C PHE A 237 -4.39 13.97 2.10
N LYS A 238 -3.76 15.11 1.83
CA LYS A 238 -2.77 15.67 2.76
C LYS A 238 -3.49 16.30 3.93
N THR A 239 -3.15 15.85 5.14
CA THR A 239 -3.62 16.46 6.38
C THR A 239 -2.69 17.57 6.82
N GLN A 240 -3.22 18.76 7.12
CA GLN A 240 -2.48 19.77 7.87
C GLN A 240 -2.68 19.51 9.36
N SER A 241 -1.61 19.62 10.14
CA SER A 241 -1.63 19.48 11.59
C SER A 241 -1.70 20.85 12.25
N ASP A 242 -2.78 21.14 12.98
CA ASP A 242 -2.83 22.32 13.84
C ASP A 242 -2.04 22.04 15.13
N GLN A 243 -0.91 22.72 15.30
CA GLN A 243 -0.20 22.72 16.57
C GLN A 243 -0.83 23.75 17.51
N VAL A 244 -1.89 23.37 18.23
CA VAL A 244 -2.43 24.19 19.32
C VAL A 244 -1.62 23.95 20.60
N GLY A 245 -1.14 25.03 21.23
CA GLY A 245 -0.09 25.01 22.24
C GLY A 245 -0.39 24.25 23.54
N LYS A 246 0.69 23.86 24.24
CA LYS A 246 0.86 23.25 25.59
C LYS A 246 -0.05 22.09 26.06
N PHE A 247 -1.22 21.86 25.46
CA PHE A 247 -2.04 20.65 25.63
C PHE A 247 -2.14 19.96 24.26
N ARG A 248 -1.40 18.86 24.13
CA ARG A 248 -1.05 18.20 22.87
C ARG A 248 -2.18 17.30 22.35
N GLU A 249 -3.15 17.88 21.65
CA GLU A 249 -4.05 17.13 20.77
C GLU A 249 -3.99 17.75 19.36
N THR A 250 -3.19 17.15 18.49
CA THR A 250 -3.06 17.59 17.09
C THR A 250 -4.26 17.07 16.31
N GLN A 251 -5.24 17.93 16.06
CA GLN A 251 -6.30 17.60 15.11
C GLN A 251 -5.73 17.66 13.69
N LYS A 252 -5.92 16.58 12.93
CA LYS A 252 -5.56 16.49 11.51
C LYS A 252 -6.80 16.80 10.68
N GLU A 253 -6.73 17.80 9.81
CA GLU A 253 -7.78 18.07 8.83
C GLU A 253 -7.24 17.90 7.40
N PRO A 254 -7.98 17.25 6.47
CA PRO A 254 -7.58 17.16 5.08
C PRO A 254 -7.70 18.51 4.36
N VAL A 255 -6.60 19.01 3.80
CA VAL A 255 -6.53 20.35 3.18
C VAL A 255 -6.22 20.29 1.68
N VAL A 256 -5.49 19.27 1.20
CA VAL A 256 -5.10 19.15 -0.22
C VAL A 256 -5.40 17.75 -0.73
N ILE A 257 -6.10 17.69 -1.86
CA ILE A 257 -6.44 16.45 -2.56
C ILE A 257 -5.58 16.37 -3.82
N GLU A 258 -4.83 15.27 -3.97
CA GLU A 258 -4.17 14.91 -5.22
C GLU A 258 -4.96 13.79 -5.88
N ILE A 259 -5.55 14.09 -7.04
CA ILE A 259 -6.31 13.13 -7.83
C ILE A 259 -5.40 12.64 -8.98
N PRO A 260 -5.25 11.31 -9.16
CA PRO A 260 -4.39 10.77 -10.19
C PRO A 260 -5.00 10.94 -11.58
N ASN A 261 -4.13 10.94 -12.59
CA ASN A 261 -4.55 10.83 -13.98
C ASN A 261 -5.03 9.40 -14.29
N LEU A 262 -6.09 9.30 -15.11
CA LEU A 262 -6.50 8.04 -15.71
C LEU A 262 -5.62 7.75 -16.92
N ILE A 263 -4.80 6.71 -16.83
CA ILE A 263 -3.93 6.27 -17.91
C ILE A 263 -4.39 4.90 -18.39
N ILE A 264 -4.72 4.81 -19.67
CA ILE A 264 -5.19 3.57 -20.31
C ILE A 264 -4.31 3.21 -21.49
N THR A 265 -4.20 1.91 -21.74
CA THR A 265 -3.58 1.36 -22.96
C THR A 265 -4.65 0.66 -23.79
N ILE A 266 -4.76 1.05 -25.06
CA ILE A 266 -5.70 0.50 -26.04
C ILE A 266 -4.97 0.02 -27.30
N PRO A 267 -5.55 -0.90 -28.09
CA PRO A 267 -5.08 -1.22 -29.43
C PRO A 267 -5.13 0.02 -30.33
N GLU A 268 -4.12 0.22 -31.18
CA GLU A 268 -4.06 1.38 -32.09
C GLU A 268 -5.26 1.45 -33.05
N ILE A 269 -5.82 0.30 -33.43
CA ILE A 269 -7.02 0.23 -34.28
C ILE A 269 -8.26 0.91 -33.65
N ASP A 270 -8.32 0.99 -32.32
CA ASP A 270 -9.41 1.65 -31.59
C ASP A 270 -9.09 3.09 -31.18
N ALA A 271 -7.87 3.57 -31.47
CA ALA A 271 -7.40 4.87 -31.01
C ALA A 271 -7.94 6.06 -31.83
N GLY A 272 -8.54 5.82 -32.99
CA GLY A 272 -9.06 6.87 -33.89
C GLY A 272 -9.92 7.93 -33.19
N PRO A 273 -10.97 7.55 -32.43
CA PRO A 273 -11.78 8.49 -31.65
C PRO A 273 -10.99 9.26 -30.58
N PHE A 274 -9.97 8.67 -29.97
CA PHE A 274 -9.11 9.36 -29.01
C PHE A 274 -8.17 10.37 -29.68
N TYR A 275 -7.63 10.05 -30.86
CA TYR A 275 -6.88 11.03 -31.65
C TYR A 275 -7.75 12.23 -32.06
N GLN A 276 -8.99 11.98 -32.47
CA GLN A 276 -9.94 13.05 -32.79
C GLN A 276 -10.26 13.92 -31.57
N TRP A 277 -10.49 13.29 -30.41
CA TRP A 277 -10.72 14.03 -29.18
C TRP A 277 -9.49 14.83 -28.75
N HIS A 278 -8.29 14.27 -28.83
CA HIS A 278 -7.03 14.97 -28.53
C HIS A 278 -6.80 16.15 -29.47
N GLU A 279 -6.99 15.97 -30.78
CA GLU A 279 -6.85 17.04 -31.76
C GLU A 279 -7.82 18.20 -31.47
N ASP A 280 -9.08 17.91 -31.16
CA ASP A 280 -10.07 18.94 -30.87
C ASP A 280 -9.84 19.63 -29.51
N PHE A 281 -9.59 18.84 -28.48
CA PHE A 281 -9.49 19.32 -27.11
C PHE A 281 -8.15 20.02 -26.84
N VAL A 282 -7.04 19.39 -27.23
CA VAL A 282 -5.68 19.86 -26.92
C VAL A 282 -5.13 20.77 -28.02
N ILE A 283 -5.22 20.35 -29.29
CA ILE A 283 -4.56 21.06 -30.40
C ILE A 283 -5.37 22.27 -30.86
N LYS A 284 -6.69 22.11 -31.01
CA LYS A 284 -7.59 23.23 -31.35
C LYS A 284 -8.00 24.07 -30.15
N GLY A 285 -7.73 23.60 -28.93
CA GLY A 285 -8.02 24.31 -27.70
C GLY A 285 -9.49 24.33 -27.29
N ASN A 286 -10.32 23.41 -27.80
CA ASN A 286 -11.72 23.28 -27.38
C ASN A 286 -11.82 22.49 -26.07
N ASN A 287 -11.19 23.02 -25.01
CA ASN A 287 -11.03 22.36 -23.71
C ASN A 287 -11.92 22.95 -22.60
N GLY A 288 -13.07 23.53 -22.98
CA GLY A 288 -14.07 23.98 -22.02
C GLY A 288 -14.64 22.82 -21.18
N PRO A 289 -15.16 23.08 -19.97
CA PRO A 289 -15.76 22.05 -19.11
C PRO A 289 -16.90 21.24 -19.76
N ASP A 290 -17.57 21.80 -20.76
CA ASP A 290 -18.60 21.14 -21.56
C ASP A 290 -18.05 20.10 -22.56
N ARG A 291 -16.74 20.11 -22.79
CA ARG A 291 -16.02 19.21 -23.72
C ARG A 291 -15.33 18.05 -23.00
N GLU A 292 -15.35 18.06 -21.68
CA GLU A 292 -14.88 16.96 -20.84
C GLU A 292 -15.90 15.82 -20.83
N ARG A 293 -15.42 14.60 -20.61
CA ARG A 293 -16.24 13.40 -20.71
C ARG A 293 -16.28 12.67 -19.37
N PRO A 294 -17.43 12.41 -18.75
CA PRO A 294 -17.50 11.52 -17.61
C PRO A 294 -17.19 10.07 -18.04
N GLY A 295 -16.70 9.28 -17.10
CA GLY A 295 -16.39 7.88 -17.33
C GLY A 295 -16.72 6.99 -16.13
N VAL A 296 -16.85 5.70 -16.37
CA VAL A 296 -17.10 4.70 -15.33
C VAL A 296 -16.21 3.49 -15.58
N LEU A 297 -15.41 3.13 -14.58
CA LEU A 297 -14.69 1.86 -14.51
C LEU A 297 -15.46 0.91 -13.60
N LYS A 298 -15.72 -0.31 -14.06
CA LYS A 298 -16.38 -1.37 -13.30
C LYS A 298 -15.43 -2.55 -13.15
N TRP A 299 -15.30 -3.06 -11.93
CA TRP A 299 -14.74 -4.39 -11.67
C TRP A 299 -15.85 -5.42 -11.74
N LEU A 300 -15.61 -6.51 -12.47
CA LEU A 300 -16.59 -7.52 -12.77
C LEU A 300 -16.21 -8.85 -12.12
N ALA A 301 -17.21 -9.64 -11.73
CA ALA A 301 -17.01 -11.00 -11.30
C ALA A 301 -16.60 -11.90 -12.49
N PRO A 302 -16.24 -13.18 -12.25
CA PRO A 302 -15.91 -14.13 -13.32
C PRO A 302 -17.00 -14.33 -14.39
N ASP A 303 -18.25 -13.98 -14.08
CA ASP A 303 -19.37 -14.02 -15.02
C ASP A 303 -19.39 -12.84 -16.02
N LEU A 304 -18.49 -11.86 -15.86
CA LEU A 304 -18.37 -10.63 -16.66
C LEU A 304 -19.64 -9.75 -16.69
N ASN A 305 -20.56 -9.99 -15.76
CA ASN A 305 -21.86 -9.34 -15.68
C ASN A 305 -22.09 -8.72 -14.30
N THR A 306 -21.79 -9.46 -13.23
CA THR A 306 -21.95 -8.98 -11.86
C THR A 306 -20.88 -7.93 -11.54
N VAL A 307 -21.31 -6.74 -11.14
CA VAL A 307 -20.41 -5.64 -10.78
C VAL A 307 -20.00 -5.80 -9.32
N LEU A 308 -18.70 -6.01 -9.08
CA LEU A 308 -18.12 -6.07 -7.73
C LEU A 308 -17.99 -4.68 -7.13
N GLY A 309 -17.52 -3.73 -7.94
CA GLY A 309 -17.40 -2.33 -7.59
C GLY A 309 -17.23 -1.44 -8.82
N SER A 310 -17.26 -0.14 -8.61
CA SER A 310 -17.09 0.84 -9.68
C SER A 310 -16.42 2.11 -9.20
N LEU A 311 -15.64 2.73 -10.08
CA LEU A 311 -15.18 4.11 -9.99
C LEU A 311 -15.89 4.97 -11.03
N GLN A 312 -16.48 6.07 -10.60
CA GLN A 312 -17.01 7.09 -11.51
C GLN A 312 -16.01 8.23 -11.56
N PHE A 313 -15.58 8.57 -12.77
CA PHE A 313 -14.72 9.70 -13.07
C PHE A 313 -15.58 10.85 -13.58
N PHE A 314 -15.41 12.01 -12.97
CA PHE A 314 -16.04 13.25 -13.42
C PHE A 314 -15.00 14.08 -14.16
N ASN A 315 -15.45 14.75 -15.21
CA ASN A 315 -14.66 15.75 -15.92
C ASN A 315 -13.32 15.18 -16.43
N LEU A 316 -13.36 14.07 -17.21
CA LEU A 316 -12.15 13.58 -17.87
C LEU A 316 -11.79 14.50 -19.03
N GLY A 317 -10.58 15.05 -18.99
CA GLY A 317 -9.96 15.77 -20.11
C GLY A 317 -8.73 15.03 -20.61
N ILE A 318 -8.69 14.75 -21.90
CA ILE A 318 -7.50 14.17 -22.56
C ILE A 318 -6.42 15.24 -22.68
N PHE A 319 -5.18 14.89 -22.34
CA PHE A 319 -4.05 15.81 -22.51
C PHE A 319 -2.87 15.18 -23.26
N LYS A 320 -2.87 13.85 -23.43
CA LYS A 320 -1.81 13.16 -24.17
C LYS A 320 -2.28 11.84 -24.74
N ILE A 321 -1.83 11.56 -25.95
CA ILE A 321 -1.94 10.26 -26.62
C ILE A 321 -0.60 9.94 -27.28
N ALA A 322 -0.07 8.75 -27.03
CA ALA A 322 1.24 8.36 -27.56
C ALA A 322 1.30 6.85 -27.85
N PRO A 323 1.84 6.42 -29.00
CA PRO A 323 2.14 5.01 -29.25
C PRO A 323 3.09 4.43 -28.19
N GLU A 324 2.88 3.18 -27.80
CA GLU A 324 3.86 2.46 -26.99
C GLU A 324 5.12 2.17 -27.82
N LYS A 325 6.29 2.19 -27.17
CA LYS A 325 7.55 1.87 -27.85
C LYS A 325 7.50 0.43 -28.33
N LEU A 326 7.77 0.22 -29.63
CA LEU A 326 7.91 -1.09 -30.24
C LEU A 326 9.37 -1.30 -30.66
N GLU A 327 9.86 -2.51 -30.44
CA GLU A 327 11.16 -2.96 -30.96
C GLU A 327 10.97 -3.49 -32.40
N ALA A 328 11.90 -3.18 -33.30
CA ALA A 328 11.81 -3.59 -34.69
C ALA A 328 11.78 -5.13 -34.82
N GLY A 329 10.86 -5.66 -35.63
CA GLY A 329 10.70 -7.10 -35.85
C GLY A 329 9.79 -7.83 -34.85
N ALA A 330 9.21 -7.13 -33.88
CA ALA A 330 8.21 -7.70 -32.98
C ALA A 330 6.83 -7.79 -33.66
N ASP A 331 6.32 -9.01 -33.87
CA ASP A 331 4.95 -9.27 -34.31
C ASP A 331 3.97 -9.09 -33.14
N THR A 332 3.82 -7.84 -32.69
CA THR A 332 2.98 -7.48 -31.55
C THR A 332 1.92 -6.47 -31.97
N ILE A 333 0.73 -6.60 -31.40
CA ILE A 333 -0.37 -5.65 -31.62
C ILE A 333 0.11 -4.27 -31.19
N ARG A 334 0.04 -3.31 -32.11
CA ARG A 334 0.38 -1.92 -31.81
C ARG A 334 -0.60 -1.34 -30.79
N ARG A 335 -0.07 -0.67 -29.79
CA ARG A 335 -0.83 -0.09 -28.68
C ARG A 335 -0.53 1.38 -28.51
N VAL A 336 -1.50 2.08 -27.96
CA VAL A 336 -1.45 3.51 -27.69
C VAL A 336 -1.79 3.73 -26.23
N LYS A 337 -0.98 4.55 -25.56
CA LYS A 337 -1.23 5.04 -24.21
C LYS A 337 -1.96 6.38 -24.29
N VAL A 338 -3.11 6.45 -23.62
CA VAL A 338 -3.94 7.65 -23.50
C VAL A 338 -3.91 8.10 -22.06
N GLU A 339 -3.59 9.38 -21.83
CA GLU A 339 -3.53 9.99 -20.51
C GLU A 339 -4.59 11.08 -20.40
N MET A 340 -5.41 11.01 -19.35
CA MET A 340 -6.51 11.92 -19.05
C MET A 340 -6.41 12.38 -17.59
N TYR A 341 -6.66 13.66 -17.31
CA TYR A 341 -6.87 14.12 -15.94
C TYR A 341 -8.32 13.86 -15.52
N CYS A 342 -8.62 13.85 -14.22
CA CYS A 342 -9.98 13.87 -13.71
C CYS A 342 -10.10 14.79 -12.49
N GLU A 343 -11.25 15.42 -12.32
CA GLU A 343 -11.46 16.38 -11.22
C GLU A 343 -12.09 15.75 -9.97
N ARG A 344 -12.76 14.61 -10.13
CA ARG A 344 -13.39 13.89 -9.04
C ARG A 344 -13.50 12.42 -9.35
N ILE A 345 -13.34 11.60 -8.31
CA ILE A 345 -13.58 10.16 -8.34
C ILE A 345 -14.56 9.83 -7.23
N SER A 346 -15.59 9.03 -7.54
CA SER A 346 -16.45 8.40 -6.53
C SER A 346 -16.42 6.90 -6.69
N ALA A 347 -16.60 6.15 -5.58
CA ALA A 347 -16.58 4.70 -5.60
C ALA A 347 -17.83 4.09 -4.97
N ALA A 348 -18.24 2.94 -5.50
CA ALA A 348 -19.28 2.08 -4.95
C ALA A 348 -18.82 0.62 -4.97
N PHE A 349 -19.17 -0.14 -3.92
CA PHE A 349 -18.67 -1.50 -3.68
C PHE A 349 -19.80 -2.51 -3.38
N PRO A 350 -20.81 -2.69 -4.27
CA PRO A 350 -21.97 -3.53 -3.99
C PRO A 350 -21.68 -5.03 -3.89
N GLY A 351 -20.60 -5.54 -4.51
CA GLY A 351 -20.28 -6.97 -4.57
C GLY A 351 -18.95 -7.36 -3.92
N PHE A 352 -18.27 -6.41 -3.25
CA PHE A 352 -17.02 -6.66 -2.54
C PHE A 352 -17.19 -7.05 -1.06
N VAL A 353 -18.40 -6.87 -0.50
CA VAL A 353 -18.75 -7.14 0.90
C VAL A 353 -18.95 -8.63 1.15
#